data_AF-A0A6G8ATD0-F1
#
_entry.id   AF-A0A6G8ATD0-F1
#
_cell.length_a   1.000
_cell.length_b   1.000
_cell.length_c   1.000
_cell.angle_alpha   90.00
_cell.angle_beta   90.00
_cell.angle_gamma   90.00
#
_symmetry.space_group_name_H-M   'P 1'
#
loop_
_entity.id
_entity.type
_entity.pdbx_description
1 polymer ?
#
loop_
_entity_poly.entity_id
_entity_poly.type
_entity_poly.pdbx_seq_one_letter_code
_entity_poly.pdbx_strand_id
1 'polypeptide(L)'
;MERIIININKAIDRSGVTHEELSKKMELSRSYVTMILKGERKINKELVVCFSEALSLSVEELFSFDLDQEYEVRTRGEFKTRASKNKLAKLKVRMDDYLRLKGMYENEYID
;
A
#
# COMPACT_ATOMS: atom_id res chain seq x y z
N MET A 1 2.54 -3.76 9.48
CA MET A 1 1.13 -3.61 9.92
C MET A 1 0.74 -2.15 10.15
N GLU A 2 1.61 -1.26 10.64
CA GLU A 2 1.29 0.18 10.69
C GLU A 2 0.92 0.77 9.32
N ARG A 3 1.60 0.34 8.25
CA ARG A 3 1.33 0.81 6.88
C ARG A 3 -0.08 0.51 6.38
N ILE A 4 -0.70 -0.60 6.80
CA ILE A 4 -2.07 -0.90 6.38
C ILE A 4 -3.09 -0.02 7.10
N ILE A 5 -2.84 0.33 8.36
CA ILE A 5 -3.69 1.26 9.11
C ILE A 5 -3.66 2.65 8.46
N ILE A 6 -2.49 3.09 7.98
CA ILE A 6 -2.34 4.32 7.21
C ILE A 6 -3.18 4.27 5.93
N ASN A 7 -3.10 3.17 5.18
CA ASN A 7 -3.89 3.00 3.95
C ASN A 7 -5.39 2.95 4.21
N ILE A 8 -5.83 2.27 5.29
CA ILE A 8 -7.22 2.24 5.73
C ILE A 8 -7.71 3.66 6.05
N ASN A 9 -6.94 4.44 6.82
CA ASN A 9 -7.30 5.83 7.13
C ASN A 9 -7.42 6.69 5.86
N LYS A 10 -6.48 6.55 4.91
CA LYS A 10 -6.58 7.24 3.60
C LYS A 10 -7.83 6.80 2.80
N ALA A 11 -8.19 5.53 2.84
CA ALA A 11 -9.37 5.01 2.18
C ALA A 11 -10.67 5.52 2.84
N ILE A 12 -10.68 5.64 4.17
CA ILE A 12 -11.78 6.27 4.92
C ILE A 12 -11.93 7.74 4.49
N ASP A 13 -10.83 8.50 4.45
CA ASP A 13 -10.83 9.91 4.04
C ASP A 13 -11.35 10.10 2.61
N ARG A 14 -10.96 9.22 1.67
CA ARG A 14 -11.41 9.29 0.27
C ARG A 14 -12.87 8.88 0.07
N SER A 15 -13.33 7.88 0.82
CA SER A 15 -14.70 7.36 0.71
C SER A 15 -15.73 8.25 1.43
N GLY A 16 -15.28 9.13 2.33
CA GLY A 16 -16.14 9.99 3.14
C GLY A 16 -16.97 9.23 4.18
N VAL A 17 -16.66 7.96 4.42
CA VAL A 17 -17.39 7.10 5.36
C VAL A 17 -17.00 7.47 6.79
N THR A 18 -18.00 7.68 7.64
CA THR A 18 -17.75 8.00 9.05
C THR A 18 -17.34 6.76 9.85
N HIS A 19 -16.59 6.96 10.94
CA HIS A 19 -16.24 5.84 11.84
C HIS A 19 -17.46 5.13 12.41
N GLU A 20 -18.59 5.84 12.54
CA GLU A 20 -19.84 5.25 13.00
C GLU A 20 -20.43 4.29 11.96
N GLU A 21 -20.50 4.72 10.70
CA GLU A 21 -20.95 3.87 9.58
C GLU A 21 -20.04 2.67 9.39
N LEU A 22 -18.73 2.87 9.51
CA LEU A 22 -17.74 1.80 9.41
C LEU A 22 -17.92 0.77 10.52
N SER A 23 -18.16 1.22 11.76
CA SER A 23 -18.42 0.34 12.90
C SER A 23 -19.71 -0.49 12.73
N LYS A 24 -20.75 0.11 12.14
CA LYS A 24 -22.01 -0.59 11.82
C LYS A 24 -21.79 -1.65 10.73
N LYS A 25 -21.06 -1.31 9.66
CA LYS A 25 -20.75 -2.25 8.56
C LYS A 25 -19.89 -3.42 9.00
N MET A 26 -18.98 -3.21 9.95
CA MET A 26 -18.09 -4.25 10.46
C MET A 26 -18.67 -5.03 11.65
N GLU A 27 -19.86 -4.67 12.14
CA GLU A 27 -20.46 -5.23 13.36
C GLU A 27 -19.55 -5.13 14.61
N LEU A 28 -18.73 -4.08 14.67
CA LEU A 28 -17.79 -3.83 15.77
C LEU A 28 -18.19 -2.59 16.56
N SER A 29 -17.75 -2.50 17.82
CA SER A 29 -17.96 -1.28 18.59
C SER A 29 -17.14 -0.12 18.01
N ARG A 30 -17.73 1.08 17.98
CA ARG A 30 -17.05 2.30 17.51
C ARG A 30 -15.72 2.54 18.22
N SER A 31 -15.67 2.26 19.53
CA SER A 31 -14.45 2.38 20.33
C SER A 31 -13.37 1.42 19.83
N TYR A 32 -13.73 0.18 19.52
CA TYR A 32 -12.80 -0.83 19.03
C TYR A 32 -12.22 -0.46 17.66
N VAL A 33 -13.06 -0.02 16.73
CA VAL A 33 -12.61 0.50 15.42
C VAL A 33 -11.66 1.66 15.60
N THR A 34 -11.98 2.60 16.50
CA THR A 34 -11.12 3.77 16.77
C THR A 34 -9.75 3.36 17.33
N MET A 35 -9.71 2.39 18.25
CA MET A 35 -8.43 1.88 18.79
C MET A 35 -7.58 1.21 17.71
N ILE A 36 -8.20 0.51 16.76
CA ILE A 36 -7.48 -0.08 15.62
C ILE A 36 -6.93 1.02 14.71
N LEU A 37 -7.73 2.02 14.35
CA LEU A 37 -7.31 3.11 13.46
C LEU A 37 -6.20 3.99 14.06
N LYS A 38 -6.14 4.09 15.38
CA LYS A 38 -5.05 4.74 16.13
C LYS A 38 -3.79 3.90 16.29
N GLY A 39 -3.82 2.61 15.91
CA GLY A 39 -2.72 1.68 16.12
C GLY A 39 -2.56 1.18 17.56
N GLU A 40 -3.50 1.50 18.46
CA GLU A 40 -3.49 1.03 19.86
C GLU A 40 -3.82 -0.47 19.96
N ARG A 41 -4.46 -1.04 18.93
CA ARG A 41 -4.68 -2.49 18.79
C ARG A 41 -4.08 -3.01 17.49
N LYS A 42 -3.52 -4.22 17.56
CA LYS A 42 -3.05 -4.96 16.37
C LYS A 42 -4.24 -5.31 15.48
N ILE A 43 -4.07 -5.06 14.18
CA ILE A 43 -4.99 -5.50 13.15
C ILE A 43 -4.62 -6.93 12.73
N ASN A 44 -5.59 -7.83 12.66
CA ASN A 44 -5.39 -9.20 12.19
C ASN A 44 -5.88 -9.33 10.75
N LYS A 45 -5.53 -10.43 10.07
CA LYS A 45 -5.93 -10.69 8.68
C LYS A 45 -7.45 -10.62 8.49
N GLU A 46 -8.23 -11.17 9.42
CA GLU A 46 -9.69 -11.11 9.40
C GLU A 46 -10.21 -9.67 9.43
N LEU A 47 -9.63 -8.83 10.30
CA LEU A 47 -10.01 -7.42 10.39
C LEU A 47 -9.71 -6.68 9.09
N VAL A 48 -8.60 -6.98 8.42
CA VAL A 48 -8.27 -6.41 7.11
C VAL A 48 -9.34 -6.73 6.08
N VAL A 49 -9.85 -7.97 6.07
CA VAL A 49 -10.95 -8.38 5.18
C VAL A 49 -12.22 -7.60 5.52
N CYS A 50 -12.58 -7.49 6.81
CA CYS A 50 -13.74 -6.70 7.23
C CYS A 50 -13.63 -5.21 6.81
N PHE A 51 -12.43 -4.62 6.90
CA PHE A 51 -12.20 -3.25 6.42
C PHE A 51 -12.34 -3.16 4.90
N SER A 52 -11.85 -4.15 4.14
CA SER A 52 -11.99 -4.20 2.68
C SER A 52 -13.44 -4.28 2.24
N GLU A 53 -14.24 -5.11 2.91
CA GLU A 53 -15.67 -5.25 2.62
C GLU A 53 -16.43 -3.98 2.99
N ALA A 54 -16.16 -3.41 4.18
CA ALA A 54 -16.83 -2.20 4.65
C ALA A 54 -16.55 -0.97 3.76
N LEU A 55 -15.34 -0.89 3.20
CA LEU A 55 -14.90 0.17 2.29
C LEU A 55 -15.17 -0.13 0.81
N SER A 56 -15.70 -1.33 0.49
CA SER A 56 -15.94 -1.78 -0.89
C SER A 56 -14.68 -1.72 -1.76
N LEU A 57 -13.54 -2.08 -1.18
CA LEU A 57 -12.25 -2.19 -1.84
C LEU A 57 -11.79 -3.65 -1.81
N SER A 58 -10.95 -4.05 -2.76
CA SER A 58 -10.24 -5.32 -2.64
C SER A 58 -9.17 -5.23 -1.55
N VAL A 59 -8.80 -6.39 -0.99
CA VAL A 59 -7.67 -6.46 -0.04
C VAL A 59 -6.40 -5.92 -0.69
N GLU A 60 -6.18 -6.22 -1.97
CA GLU A 60 -5.03 -5.76 -2.76
C GLU A 60 -5.00 -4.23 -2.93
N GLU A 61 -6.15 -3.61 -3.16
CA GLU A 61 -6.30 -2.14 -3.22
C GLU A 61 -5.95 -1.48 -1.89
N LEU A 62 -6.34 -2.09 -0.77
CA LEU A 62 -5.98 -1.63 0.58
C LEU A 62 -4.47 -1.70 0.85
N PHE A 63 -3.77 -2.70 0.32
CA PHE A 63 -2.31 -2.78 0.43
C PHE A 63 -1.58 -1.85 -0.54
N SER A 64 -2.19 -1.51 -1.68
CA SER A 64 -1.59 -0.71 -2.75
C SER A 64 -2.00 0.76 -2.77
N PHE A 65 -2.82 1.20 -1.80
CA PHE A 65 -3.29 2.59 -1.64
C PHE A 65 -2.19 3.67 -1.58
N ASP A 66 -0.92 3.25 -1.44
CA ASP A 66 0.27 4.08 -1.28
C ASP A 66 1.04 4.32 -2.61
N LEU A 67 0.53 3.83 -3.75
CA LEU A 67 1.18 4.04 -5.05
C LEU A 67 0.93 5.42 -5.66
N ASP A 68 0.08 6.25 -5.06
CA ASP A 68 -0.22 7.62 -5.53
C ASP A 68 0.85 8.66 -5.14
N GLN A 69 2.02 8.25 -4.64
CA GLN A 69 3.17 9.13 -4.71
C GLN A 69 3.60 9.20 -6.18
N GLU A 70 3.10 10.21 -6.91
CA GLU A 70 3.69 10.63 -8.18
C GLU A 70 5.16 10.96 -7.93
N TYR A 71 6.04 9.98 -8.11
CA TYR A 71 7.46 10.23 -8.22
C TYR A 71 7.65 11.03 -9.51
N GLU A 72 7.83 12.34 -9.40
CA GLU A 72 8.21 13.16 -10.54
C GLU A 72 9.67 12.80 -10.90
N VAL A 73 9.82 11.79 -11.76
CA VAL A 73 11.13 11.37 -12.28
C VAL A 73 11.58 12.43 -13.28
N ARG A 74 12.23 13.48 -12.78
CA ARG A 74 12.87 14.50 -13.62
C ARG A 74 14.13 13.94 -14.25
N THR A 75 14.03 13.54 -15.50
CA THR A 75 15.14 12.97 -16.25
C THR A 75 16.07 14.09 -16.70
N ARG A 76 17.36 14.01 -16.35
CA ARG A 76 18.39 14.96 -16.84
C ARG A 76 18.77 14.69 -18.32
N GLY A 77 17.80 14.83 -19.23
CA GLY A 77 17.99 14.68 -20.68
C GLY A 77 16.79 14.07 -21.42
N GLU A 78 16.88 14.01 -22.74
CA GLU A 78 15.81 13.46 -23.60
C GLU A 78 16.13 12.02 -24.08
N PHE A 79 15.18 11.09 -23.91
CA PHE A 79 15.32 9.70 -24.40
C PHE A 79 14.85 9.50 -25.84
N LYS A 80 15.00 10.51 -26.70
CA LYS A 80 14.50 10.45 -28.09
C LYS A 80 15.38 9.58 -28.99
N THR A 81 16.67 9.42 -28.69
CA THR A 81 17.59 8.65 -29.54
C THR A 81 17.54 7.14 -29.25
N ARG A 82 17.85 6.32 -30.27
CA ARG A 82 17.94 4.86 -30.14
C ARG A 82 18.96 4.42 -29.07
N ALA A 83 20.08 5.14 -28.97
CA ALA A 83 21.10 4.88 -27.95
C ALA A 83 20.59 5.15 -26.53
N SER A 84 19.84 6.25 -26.33
CA SER A 84 19.23 6.59 -25.05
C SER A 84 18.20 5.53 -24.61
N LYS A 85 17.35 5.08 -25.54
CA LYS A 85 16.36 4.02 -25.29
C LYS A 85 17.02 2.71 -24.88
N ASN A 86 18.09 2.32 -25.57
CA ASN A 86 18.85 1.12 -25.20
C ASN A 86 19.51 1.22 -23.82
N LYS A 87 19.99 2.40 -23.43
CA LYS A 87 20.53 2.61 -22.07
C LYS A 87 19.44 2.49 -21.00
N LEU A 88 18.26 3.04 -21.24
CA LEU A 88 17.11 2.92 -20.33
C LEU A 88 16.66 1.46 -20.18
N ALA A 89 16.59 0.72 -21.28
CA ALA A 89 16.25 -0.70 -21.24
C ALA A 89 17.25 -1.51 -20.40
N LYS A 90 18.56 -1.23 -20.53
CA LYS A 90 19.60 -1.84 -19.69
C LYS A 90 19.45 -1.45 -18.22
N LEU A 91 19.12 -0.19 -17.93
CA LEU A 91 18.88 0.27 -16.57
C LEU A 91 17.71 -0.48 -15.92
N LYS A 92 16.61 -0.66 -16.67
CA LYS A 92 15.45 -1.43 -16.20
C LYS A 92 15.83 -2.85 -15.79
N VAL A 93 16.55 -3.58 -16.64
CA VAL A 93 17.00 -4.94 -16.34
C VAL A 93 17.85 -4.97 -15.05
N ARG A 94 18.75 -4.00 -14.87
CA ARG A 94 19.58 -3.93 -13.66
C ARG A 94 18.78 -3.61 -12.40
N MET A 95 17.73 -2.80 -12.51
CA MET A 95 16.81 -2.55 -11.39
C MET A 95 16.02 -3.81 -11.03
N ASP A 96 15.55 -4.55 -12.02
CA ASP A 96 14.85 -5.83 -11.80
C ASP A 96 15.76 -6.86 -11.13
N ASP A 97 17.03 -6.96 -11.55
CA ASP A 97 18.03 -7.82 -10.93
C ASP A 97 18.28 -7.43 -9.45
N TYR A 98 18.39 -6.13 -9.16
CA TYR A 98 18.54 -5.64 -7.79
C TYR A 98 17.33 -5.98 -6.92
N LEU A 99 16.12 -5.80 -7.42
CA LEU A 99 14.89 -6.14 -6.69
C LEU A 99 14.81 -7.64 -6.37
N ARG A 100 15.21 -8.51 -7.31
CA ARG A 100 15.29 -9.96 -7.07
C ARG A 100 16.30 -10.29 -5.98
N LEU A 101 17.51 -9.76 -6.07
CA LEU A 101 18.55 -9.99 -5.06
C LEU A 101 18.10 -9.50 -3.69
N LYS A 102 17.56 -8.29 -3.62
CA LYS A 102 17.02 -7.72 -2.38
C LYS A 102 15.93 -8.61 -1.79
N GLY A 103 14.99 -9.10 -2.60
CA GLY A 103 13.94 -10.01 -2.15
C GLY A 103 14.47 -11.35 -1.64
N MET A 104 15.56 -11.87 -2.21
CA MET A 104 16.22 -13.06 -1.68
C MET A 104 16.84 -12.80 -0.30
N TYR A 105 17.58 -11.69 -0.15
CA TYR A 105 18.16 -11.29 1.13
C TYR A 105 17.09 -11.06 2.21
N GLU A 106 15.99 -10.35 1.90
CA GLU A 106 14.94 -10.07 2.89
C GLU A 106 14.17 -11.33 3.32
N ASN A 107 14.08 -12.35 2.47
CA ASN A 107 13.45 -13.63 2.81
C ASN A 107 14.37 -14.57 3.61
N GLU A 108 15.69 -14.38 3.57
CA GLU A 108 16.65 -15.14 4.39
C GLU A 108 16.69 -14.69 5.87
N TYR A 109 16.08 -13.54 6.22
CA TYR A 109 15.99 -13.04 7.60
C TYR A 109 14.64 -13.33 8.28
N ILE A 110 13.85 -14.28 7.74
CA ILE A 110 12.69 -14.83 8.44
C ILE A 110 13.13 -16.14 9.12
N ASP A 111 13.85 -16.00 10.23
CA ASP A 111 14.01 -17.01 11.29
C ASP A 111 13.74 -16.34 12.64
#